data_AF-A0A6M3JMT5-F1
#
_entry.id   AF-A0A6M3JMT5-F1
#
_cell.length_a   1.000
_cell.length_b   1.000
_cell.length_c   1.000
_cell.angle_alpha   90.00
_cell.angle_beta   90.00
_cell.angle_gamma   90.00
#
_symmetry.space_group_name_H-M   'P 1'
#
loop_
_entity.id
_entity.type
_entity.pdbx_description
1 polymer ?
#
loop_
_entity_poly.entity_id
_entity_poly.type
_entity_poly.pdbx_seq_one_letter_code
_entity_poly.pdbx_strand_id
1 'polypeptide(L)' 'MTASEFRSIRKGLGLTQAQLATKLGYSRRPTITEKESGRAPITKQDEIILNLLK' A
#
# COMPACT_ATOMS: atom_id res chain seq x y z
N MET A 1 -5.73 -8.45 -4.02
CA MET A 1 -4.40 -8.26 -4.63
C MET A 1 -3.35 -8.88 -3.73
N THR A 2 -2.24 -9.30 -4.32
CA THR A 2 -1.08 -9.87 -3.64
C THR A 2 -0.15 -8.78 -3.11
N ALA A 3 0.73 -9.14 -2.16
CA ALA A 3 1.75 -8.24 -1.63
C ALA A 3 2.71 -7.71 -2.71
N SER A 4 3.04 -8.55 -3.69
CA SER A 4 3.90 -8.19 -4.83
C SER A 4 3.22 -7.19 -5.78
N GLU A 5 1.93 -7.36 -6.06
CA GLU A 5 1.14 -6.40 -6.85
C GLU A 5 1.05 -5.05 -6.14
N PHE A 6 0.72 -5.05 -4.84
CA PHE A 6 0.62 -3.84 -4.03
C PHE A 6 1.93 -3.05 -4.03
N ARG A 7 3.06 -3.74 -3.85
CA ARG A 7 4.41 -3.16 -3.90
C ARG A 7 4.74 -2.60 -5.27
N SER A 8 4.40 -3.33 -6.33
CA SER A 8 4.67 -2.94 -7.71
C SER A 8 3.91 -1.66 -8.08
N ILE A 9 2.63 -1.56 -7.72
CA ILE A 9 1.82 -0.36 -7.97
C ILE A 9 2.41 0.85 -7.22
N ARG A 10 2.73 0.71 -5.92
CA ARG A 10 3.37 1.79 -5.16
C ARG A 10 4.66 2.29 -5.83
N LYS A 11 5.50 1.35 -6.28
CA LYS A 11 6.76 1.67 -6.96
C LYS A 11 6.53 2.33 -8.31
N GLY A 12 5.54 1.89 -9.09
CA GLY A 12 5.13 2.52 -10.34
C GLY A 12 4.67 3.97 -10.15
N LEU A 13 4.06 4.28 -9.00
CA LEU A 13 3.66 5.64 -8.61
C LEU A 13 4.80 6.50 -8.05
N GLY A 14 6.03 5.98 -7.95
CA GLY A 14 7.16 6.70 -7.35
C GLY A 14 7.02 6.98 -5.85
N LEU A 15 6.09 6.31 -5.15
CA LEU A 15 5.79 6.57 -3.75
C LEU A 15 6.71 5.79 -2.80
N THR A 16 7.17 6.45 -1.74
CA THR A 16 7.71 5.76 -0.56
C THR A 16 6.59 5.07 0.22
N GLN A 17 6.93 4.10 1.08
CA GLN A 17 5.95 3.46 1.96
C GLN A 17 5.27 4.47 2.89
N ALA A 18 5.98 5.51 3.34
CA ALA A 18 5.41 6.56 4.18
C ALA A 18 4.37 7.41 3.42
N GLN A 19 4.71 7.83 2.20
CA GLN A 19 3.77 8.59 1.37
C GLN A 19 2.53 7.76 1.00
N LEU A 20 2.70 6.46 0.73
CA LEU A 20 1.56 5.59 0.52
C LEU A 20 0.70 5.46 1.79
N ALA A 21 1.32 5.30 2.96
CA ALA A 21 0.59 5.27 4.24
C ALA A 21 -0.27 6.53 4.41
N THR A 22 0.30 7.71 4.17
CA THR A 22 -0.45 8.97 4.22
C THR A 22 -1.63 9.00 3.24
N LYS A 23 -1.43 8.54 1.99
CA LYS A 23 -2.50 8.49 0.99
C LYS A 23 -3.61 7.49 1.34
N LEU A 24 -3.25 6.38 2.00
CA LEU A 24 -4.21 5.37 2.49
C LEU A 24 -4.84 5.75 3.84
N GLY A 25 -4.51 6.91 4.41
CA GLY A 25 -5.03 7.34 5.71
C GLY A 25 -4.42 6.61 6.91
N TYR A 26 -3.31 5.89 6.73
CA TYR A 26 -2.59 5.26 7.82
C TYR A 26 -1.64 6.24 8.50
N SER A 27 -1.81 6.40 9.81
CA SER A 27 -0.98 7.26 10.65
C SER A 27 0.36 6.62 11.07
N ARG A 28 0.62 5.35 10.75
CA ARG A 28 1.87 4.65 11.11
C ARG A 28 2.46 3.84 9.95
N ARG A 29 3.81 3.86 9.88
CA ARG A 29 4.68 3.20 8.89
C ARG A 29 4.76 1.65 8.94
N PRO A 30 4.40 0.92 10.02
CA PRO A 30 4.42 -0.55 10.04
C PRO A 30 3.43 -1.17 9.06
N THR A 31 2.25 -0.55 8.86
CA THR A 31 1.14 -1.15 8.12
C THR A 31 1.47 -1.44 6.66
N ILE A 32 2.18 -0.54 5.98
CA ILE A 32 2.55 -0.73 4.57
C ILE A 32 3.65 -1.78 4.44
N THR A 33 4.63 -1.77 5.35
CA THR A 33 5.72 -2.74 5.34
C THR A 33 5.17 -4.16 5.55
N GLU A 34 4.27 -4.33 6.51
CA GLU A 34 3.65 -5.62 6.82
C GLU A 34 2.75 -6.11 5.68
N LYS A 35 2.01 -5.21 5.01
CA LYS A 35 1.22 -5.54 3.81
C LYS A 35 2.12 -5.99 2.66
N GLU A 36 3.22 -5.26 2.40
CA GLU A 36 4.18 -5.61 1.34
C GLU A 36 5.00 -6.86 1.64
N SER A 37 5.14 -7.25 2.91
CA SER A 37 5.78 -8.51 3.30
C SER A 37 4.80 -9.68 3.47
N GLY A 38 3.50 -9.46 3.24
CA GLY A 38 2.45 -10.46 3.45
C GLY A 38 2.18 -10.82 4.92
N ARG A 39 2.70 -10.03 5.88
CA ARG A 39 2.46 -10.21 7.33
C ARG A 39 1.14 -9.61 7.79
N ALA A 40 0.59 -8.68 7.01
CA ALA A 40 -0.73 -8.10 7.22
C ALA A 40 -1.57 -8.18 5.93
N PRO A 41 -2.89 -8.35 6.05
CA PRO A 41 -3.76 -8.37 4.88
C PRO A 41 -3.86 -6.98 4.22
N ILE A 42 -3.94 -7.00 2.89
CA ILE A 42 -4.35 -5.85 2.09
C ILE A 42 -5.87 -5.82 2.12
N THR A 43 -6.45 -4.75 2.64
CA THR A 43 -7.90 -4.60 2.78
C THR A 43 -8.52 -4.15 1.46
N LYS A 44 -9.83 -4.36 1.30
CA LYS A 44 -10.54 -3.84 0.11
C LYS A 44 -10.44 -2.32 -0.05
N GLN A 45 -10.40 -1.57 1.05
CA GLN A 45 -10.20 -0.12 1.02
C GLN A 45 -8.82 0.24 0.42
N ASP A 46 -7.78 -0.50 0.78
CA ASP A 46 -6.44 -0.31 0.21
C ASP A 46 -6.45 -0.55 -1.30
N GLU A 47 -7.13 -1.61 -1.75
CA GLU A 47 -7.25 -1.93 -3.17
C GLU A 47 -7.95 -0.82 -3.94
N ILE A 48 -9.05 -0.30 -3.40
CA ILE A 48 -9.83 0.77 -4.04
C ILE A 48 -8.98 2.04 -4.13
N ILE A 49 -8.42 2.51 -3.02
CA ILE A 49 -7.65 3.77 -3.01
C ILE A 49 -6.41 3.63 -3.91
N LEU A 50 -5.70 2.51 -3.83
CA LEU A 50 -4.49 2.31 -4.64
C LEU A 50 -4.80 2.29 -6.14
N ASN A 51 -5.93 1.71 -6.55
CA ASN A 51 -6.38 1.74 -7.94
C ASN A 51 -6.86 3.12 -8.41
N LEU A 52 -7.35 3.97 -7.50
CA LEU A 52 -7.68 5.37 -7.81
C LEU A 52 -6.43 6.25 -7.96
N LEU A 53 -5.29 5.81 -7.42
CA LEU A 53 -4.01 6.51 -7.52
C LEU A 53 -3.18 6.10 -8.75
N LYS A 54 -3.46 4.92 -9.32
CA LYS A 54 -2.83 4.37 -10.53
C LYS A 54 -3.26 5.13 -11.76
#